data_AF-A0A2C6KKE8-F1
#
_entry.id   AF-A0A2C6KKE8-F1
#
_cell.length_a   1.000
_cell.length_b   1.000
_cell.length_c   1.000
_cell.angle_alpha   90.00
_cell.angle_beta   90.00
_cell.angle_gamma   90.00
#
_symmetry.space_group_name_H-M   'P 1'
#
loop_
_entity.id
_entity.type
_entity.pdbx_description
1 polymer ?
#
loop_
_entity_poly.entity_id
_entity_poly.type
_entity_poly.pdbx_seq_one_letter_code
_entity_poly.pdbx_strand_id
1 'polypeptide(L)'
;MHACRCSVLAAANPSFGSFDDTQDSSEQHEFKATILSRFDLIFLLRDKENYERDAALCTHILNLHAQKDVGGERSRPTGSGAAGGGAENEARDVSGAAAPGSEELIPFDVLKSYIQFAKALPAPLLGPDARDTLKNFYVQTR
;
A
#
# COMPACT_ATOMS: atom_id res chain seq x y z
N MET A 1 6.73 11.09 -31.53
CA MET A 1 7.31 10.16 -30.53
C MET A 1 6.86 10.66 -29.17
N HIS A 2 5.79 10.11 -28.59
CA HIS A 2 5.28 10.57 -27.29
C HIS A 2 6.08 9.89 -26.18
N ALA A 3 6.71 10.67 -25.31
CA ALA A 3 7.37 10.16 -24.12
C ALA A 3 6.30 9.72 -23.10
N CYS A 4 6.32 8.44 -22.68
CA CYS A 4 5.50 7.97 -21.58
C CYS A 4 6.06 8.51 -20.26
N ARG A 5 5.30 9.36 -19.58
CA ARG A 5 5.60 9.83 -18.22
C ARG A 5 4.77 8.99 -17.24
N CYS A 6 5.38 7.97 -16.65
CA CYS A 6 4.76 7.18 -15.60
C CYS A 6 5.73 6.99 -14.43
N SER A 7 5.17 6.89 -13.23
CA SER A 7 5.91 6.41 -12.05
C SER A 7 5.88 4.89 -12.05
N VAL A 8 6.98 4.26 -11.65
CA VAL A 8 7.10 2.80 -11.55
C VAL A 8 7.13 2.40 -10.09
N LEU A 9 6.24 1.48 -9.72
CA LEU A 9 6.30 0.78 -8.44
C LEU A 9 6.80 -0.65 -8.71
N ALA A 10 7.84 -1.06 -7.99
CA ALA A 10 8.41 -2.40 -8.09
C ALA A 10 8.44 -3.04 -6.70
N ALA A 11 8.14 -4.34 -6.64
CA ALA A 11 8.30 -5.17 -5.46
C ALA A 11 9.17 -6.36 -5.82
N ALA A 12 10.08 -6.71 -4.93
CA ALA A 12 11.03 -7.79 -5.13
C ALA A 12 11.20 -8.58 -3.84
N ASN A 13 11.43 -9.88 -4.01
CA ASN A 13 11.77 -10.78 -2.91
C ASN A 13 13.30 -10.95 -2.85
N PRO A 14 13.88 -11.12 -1.65
CA PRO A 14 15.30 -11.40 -1.50
C PRO A 14 15.65 -12.79 -2.07
N SER A 15 16.91 -12.99 -2.49
CA SER A 15 17.35 -14.19 -3.21
C SER A 15 17.15 -15.49 -2.41
N PHE A 16 17.23 -15.42 -1.08
CA PHE A 16 17.12 -16.58 -0.18
C PHE A 16 15.76 -16.66 0.55
N GLY A 17 14.75 -15.88 0.12
CA GLY A 17 13.41 -15.90 0.70
C GLY A 17 13.26 -15.24 2.07
N SER A 18 14.34 -15.15 2.87
CA SER A 18 14.40 -14.43 4.14
C SER A 18 15.61 -13.49 4.17
N PHE A 19 15.42 -12.30 4.74
CA PHE A 19 16.48 -11.31 4.91
C PHE A 19 17.31 -11.63 6.18
N ASP A 20 18.57 -12.02 5.99
CA ASP A 20 19.53 -12.33 7.07
C ASP A 20 20.30 -11.05 7.49
N ASP A 21 20.27 -10.72 8.78
CA ASP A 21 20.95 -9.54 9.35
C ASP A 21 22.47 -9.65 9.42
N THR A 22 23.00 -10.86 9.26
CA THR A 22 24.42 -11.14 9.46
C THR A 22 25.26 -11.01 8.20
N GLN A 23 24.61 -10.89 7.04
CA GLN A 23 25.25 -10.72 5.74
C GLN A 23 25.12 -9.28 5.23
N ASP A 24 26.08 -8.85 4.41
CA ASP A 24 26.05 -7.54 3.79
C ASP A 24 24.82 -7.45 2.86
N SER A 25 24.03 -6.39 2.98
CA SER A 25 22.77 -6.21 2.22
C SER A 25 22.98 -6.21 0.70
N SER A 26 24.23 -5.98 0.28
CA SER A 26 24.70 -6.02 -1.11
C SER A 26 24.78 -7.44 -1.69
N GLU A 27 24.92 -8.46 -0.84
CA GLU A 27 25.02 -9.87 -1.25
C GLU A 27 23.65 -10.58 -1.29
N GLN A 28 22.64 -10.01 -0.65
CA GLN A 28 21.31 -10.61 -0.50
C GLN A 28 20.30 -10.20 -1.58
N HIS A 29 20.66 -9.21 -2.40
CA HIS A 29 19.84 -8.70 -3.48
C HIS A 29 20.62 -8.74 -4.80
N GLU A 30 20.14 -9.50 -5.78
CA GLU A 30 20.78 -9.62 -7.11
C GLU A 30 20.55 -8.38 -8.01
N PHE A 31 20.24 -7.21 -7.42
CA PHE A 31 20.00 -6.00 -8.19
C PHE A 31 21.31 -5.29 -8.51
N LYS A 32 21.60 -5.14 -9.81
CA LYS A 32 22.71 -4.30 -10.29
C LYS A 32 22.54 -2.88 -9.76
N ALA A 33 23.62 -2.28 -9.25
CA ALA A 33 23.64 -0.90 -8.76
C ALA A 33 23.09 0.12 -9.78
N THR A 34 23.19 -0.18 -11.08
CA THR A 34 22.66 0.64 -12.19
C THR A 34 21.13 0.71 -12.28
N ILE A 35 20.42 -0.28 -11.72
CA ILE A 35 18.96 -0.26 -11.62
C ILE A 35 18.55 0.45 -10.33
N LEU A 36 19.23 0.16 -9.21
CA LEU A 36 18.94 0.80 -7.92
C LEU A 36 19.13 2.32 -7.99
N SER A 37 20.14 2.81 -8.72
CA SER A 37 20.35 4.25 -8.92
C SER A 37 19.23 4.96 -9.69
N ARG A 38 18.26 4.24 -10.26
CA ARG A 38 17.11 4.81 -10.97
C ARG A 38 15.86 4.92 -10.08
N PHE A 39 15.88 4.33 -8.90
CA PHE A 39 14.80 4.45 -7.93
C PHE A 39 15.17 5.51 -6.91
N ASP A 40 14.29 6.51 -6.74
CA ASP A 40 14.49 7.57 -5.74
C ASP A 40 14.16 7.09 -4.31
N LEU A 41 13.28 6.08 -4.19
CA LEU A 41 12.82 5.53 -2.91
C LEU A 41 12.94 4.01 -2.92
N ILE A 42 13.63 3.46 -1.93
CA ILE A 42 13.82 2.02 -1.73
C ILE A 42 13.42 1.69 -0.29
N PHE A 43 12.48 0.75 -0.14
CA PHE A 43 12.00 0.30 1.17
C PHE A 43 12.38 -1.17 1.37
N LEU A 44 13.03 -1.46 2.50
CA LEU A 44 13.28 -2.83 2.95
C LEU A 44 12.16 -3.26 3.87
N LEU A 45 11.28 -4.14 3.39
CA LEU A 45 10.23 -4.74 4.22
C LEU A 45 10.78 -5.98 4.92
N ARG A 46 10.83 -5.93 6.24
CA ARG A 46 11.39 -7.00 7.06
C ARG A 46 10.31 -7.62 7.93
N ASP A 47 10.12 -8.91 7.75
CA ASP A 47 9.28 -9.70 8.63
C ASP A 47 10.12 -10.19 9.82
N LYS A 48 9.88 -9.63 11.01
CA LYS A 48 10.56 -10.00 12.25
C LYS A 48 9.52 -10.59 13.19
N GLU A 49 9.74 -11.82 13.62
CA GLU A 49 8.89 -12.53 14.57
C GLU A 49 8.63 -11.66 15.80
N ASN A 50 7.36 -11.38 16.07
CA ASN A 50 6.95 -10.63 17.24
C ASN A 50 5.56 -11.07 17.66
N TYR A 51 5.51 -11.85 18.74
CA TYR A 51 4.28 -12.45 19.26
C TYR A 51 3.12 -11.45 19.41
N GLU A 52 3.37 -10.25 19.93
CA GLU A 52 2.31 -9.26 20.16
C GLU A 52 1.74 -8.72 18.84
N ARG A 53 2.63 -8.42 17.86
CA ARG A 53 2.20 -7.95 16.53
C ARG A 53 1.49 -9.05 15.76
N ASP A 54 2.01 -10.28 15.84
CA ASP A 54 1.45 -11.43 15.13
C ASP A 54 0.09 -11.82 15.70
N ALA A 55 -0.08 -11.76 17.03
CA ALA A 55 -1.37 -11.97 17.69
C ALA A 55 -2.41 -10.90 17.31
N ALA A 56 -1.99 -9.62 17.27
CA ALA A 56 -2.86 -8.53 16.84
C ALA A 56 -3.29 -8.69 15.38
N LEU A 57 -2.34 -9.05 14.49
CA LEU A 57 -2.60 -9.32 13.07
C LEU A 57 -3.56 -10.50 12.90
N CYS A 58 -3.32 -11.60 13.59
CA CYS A 58 -4.20 -12.79 13.55
C CYS A 58 -5.63 -12.42 13.98
N THR A 59 -5.77 -11.69 15.08
CA THR A 59 -7.08 -11.24 15.58
C THR A 59 -7.79 -10.37 14.54
N HIS A 60 -7.07 -9.45 13.90
CA HIS A 60 -7.63 -8.61 12.84
C HIS A 60 -8.10 -9.43 11.63
N ILE A 61 -7.28 -10.37 11.14
CA ILE A 61 -7.62 -11.24 10.00
C ILE A 61 -8.84 -12.10 10.31
N LEU A 62 -8.92 -12.68 11.51
CA LEU A 62 -10.06 -13.49 11.94
C LEU A 62 -11.35 -12.67 11.95
N ASN A 63 -11.31 -11.43 12.45
CA ASN A 63 -12.46 -10.54 12.46
C ASN A 63 -12.93 -10.18 11.03
N LEU A 64 -12.00 -9.95 10.10
CA LEU A 64 -12.33 -9.68 8.69
C LEU A 64 -13.01 -10.88 8.02
N HIS A 65 -12.54 -12.09 8.28
CA HIS A 65 -13.16 -13.30 7.72
C HIS A 65 -14.52 -13.60 8.35
N ALA A 66 -14.66 -13.44 9.66
CA ALA A 66 -15.94 -13.64 10.36
C ALA A 66 -17.03 -12.68 9.83
N GLN A 67 -16.70 -11.43 9.54
CA GLN A 67 -17.63 -10.47 8.95
C GLN A 67 -18.06 -10.84 7.52
N LYS A 68 -17.17 -11.48 6.76
CA LYS A 68 -17.42 -11.87 5.37
C LYS A 68 -18.37 -13.06 5.26
N ASP A 69 -18.28 -14.00 6.19
CA ASP A 69 -19.13 -15.20 6.20
C ASP A 69 -20.57 -14.92 6.65
N VAL A 70 -20.79 -13.93 7.53
CA VAL A 70 -22.15 -13.54 7.97
C VAL A 70 -22.98 -12.90 6.84
N GLY A 71 -22.34 -12.42 5.76
CA GLY A 71 -23.02 -11.93 4.55
C GLY A 71 -23.15 -12.97 3.42
N GLY A 72 -22.67 -14.21 3.65
CA GLY A 72 -22.40 -15.22 2.61
C GLY A 72 -23.31 -16.44 2.60
N GLU A 73 -24.31 -16.55 3.48
CA GLU A 73 -25.36 -17.58 3.36
C GLU A 73 -26.40 -17.21 2.27
N ARG A 74 -25.94 -17.04 1.02
CA ARG A 74 -26.80 -17.28 -0.15
C ARG A 74 -26.36 -18.59 -0.80
N SER A 75 -27.12 -19.62 -0.42
CA SER A 75 -27.52 -20.72 -1.29
C SER A 75 -26.39 -21.64 -1.75
N ARG A 76 -26.21 -22.75 -1.03
CA ARG A 76 -25.86 -24.03 -1.68
C ARG A 76 -26.85 -24.24 -2.84
N PRO A 77 -26.42 -24.25 -4.12
CA PRO A 77 -27.30 -24.67 -5.19
C PRO A 77 -27.23 -26.19 -5.23
N THR A 78 -28.24 -26.85 -4.67
CA THR A 78 -28.68 -28.13 -5.23
C THR A 78 -29.07 -27.86 -6.68
N GLY A 79 -28.24 -28.31 -7.61
CA GLY A 79 -28.38 -27.98 -9.03
C GLY A 79 -29.67 -28.49 -9.63
N SER A 80 -30.54 -27.57 -10.05
CA SER A 80 -31.36 -27.67 -11.27
C SER A 80 -31.95 -26.29 -11.59
N GLY A 81 -31.67 -25.78 -12.80
CA GLY A 81 -32.53 -24.79 -13.46
C GLY A 81 -32.06 -23.32 -13.48
N ALA A 82 -31.35 -22.97 -14.57
CA ALA A 82 -31.50 -21.81 -15.44
C ALA A 82 -31.83 -20.36 -14.93
N ALA A 83 -31.03 -19.44 -15.51
CA ALA A 83 -31.36 -18.11 -16.05
C ALA A 83 -31.36 -16.87 -15.12
N GLY A 84 -30.69 -15.81 -15.61
CA GLY A 84 -31.15 -14.43 -15.43
C GLY A 84 -30.12 -13.40 -14.97
N GLY A 85 -29.62 -12.60 -15.93
CA GLY A 85 -29.54 -11.13 -15.91
C GLY A 85 -28.91 -10.38 -14.72
N GLY A 86 -27.90 -9.56 -15.03
CA GLY A 86 -27.11 -8.80 -14.06
C GLY A 86 -27.77 -7.56 -13.46
N ALA A 87 -27.01 -6.89 -12.57
CA ALA A 87 -27.09 -5.48 -12.27
C ALA A 87 -25.95 -5.12 -11.32
N GLU A 88 -25.22 -4.08 -11.70
CA GLU A 88 -24.24 -3.33 -10.95
C GLU A 88 -24.88 -2.79 -9.66
N ASN A 89 -24.19 -2.92 -8.52
CA ASN A 89 -24.53 -2.15 -7.32
C ASN A 89 -23.30 -2.00 -6.41
N GLU A 90 -22.50 -0.99 -6.73
CA GLU A 90 -21.58 -0.33 -5.81
C GLU A 90 -22.40 0.53 -4.83
N ALA A 91 -22.60 0.03 -3.62
CA ALA A 91 -22.85 0.82 -2.41
C ALA A 91 -22.84 -0.13 -1.21
N ARG A 92 -21.70 -0.22 -0.52
CA ARG A 92 -21.68 -0.74 0.85
C ARG A 92 -21.03 0.30 1.74
N ASP A 93 -21.93 1.11 2.27
CA ASP A 93 -21.77 1.91 3.47
C ASP A 93 -21.23 1.01 4.59
N VAL A 94 -19.99 1.27 5.02
CA VAL A 94 -19.38 0.64 6.19
C VAL A 94 -19.34 1.70 7.28
N SER A 95 -20.50 1.96 7.90
CA SER A 95 -20.55 2.55 9.22
C SER A 95 -20.16 1.48 10.25
N GLY A 96 -18.86 1.19 10.33
CA GLY A 96 -18.25 0.32 11.33
C GLY A 96 -17.88 1.13 12.57
N ALA A 97 -18.45 0.75 13.72
CA ALA A 97 -18.28 1.40 15.01
C ALA A 97 -16.81 1.74 15.32
N ALA A 98 -16.55 3.03 15.57
CA ALA A 98 -15.25 3.58 15.88
C ALA A 98 -14.73 3.04 17.22
N ALA A 99 -13.57 2.39 17.18
CA ALA A 99 -12.74 2.17 18.35
C ALA A 99 -12.25 3.54 18.87
N PRO A 100 -12.14 3.75 20.20
CA PRO A 100 -11.73 5.03 20.75
C PRO A 100 -10.25 5.27 20.44
N GLY A 101 -9.98 6.11 19.44
CA GLY A 101 -8.63 6.41 18.92
C GLY A 101 -8.48 6.28 17.40
N SER A 102 -9.52 5.84 16.68
CA SER A 102 -9.47 5.88 15.21
C SER A 102 -9.60 7.32 14.74
N GLU A 103 -8.47 7.92 14.32
CA GLU A 103 -8.49 9.05 13.40
C GLU A 103 -9.56 8.79 12.33
N GLU A 104 -10.46 9.74 12.13
CA GLU A 104 -11.56 9.66 11.18
C GLU A 104 -10.99 9.32 9.79
N LEU A 105 -11.02 8.04 9.43
CA LEU A 105 -10.41 7.56 8.20
C LEU A 105 -11.14 8.20 7.03
N ILE A 106 -10.39 8.90 6.17
CA ILE A 106 -10.94 9.54 4.98
C ILE A 106 -11.54 8.45 4.08
N PRO A 107 -12.81 8.58 3.66
CA PRO A 107 -13.42 7.63 2.74
C PRO A 107 -12.63 7.53 1.43
N PHE A 108 -12.55 6.33 0.86
CA PHE A 108 -11.75 6.06 -0.33
C PHE A 108 -12.12 6.96 -1.53
N ASP A 109 -13.41 7.26 -1.69
CA ASP A 109 -13.90 8.11 -2.79
C ASP A 109 -13.43 9.56 -2.66
N VAL A 110 -13.41 10.07 -1.42
CA VAL A 110 -12.90 11.41 -1.12
C VAL A 110 -11.39 11.46 -1.36
N LEU A 111 -10.64 10.45 -0.90
CA LEU A 111 -9.20 10.37 -1.11
C LEU A 111 -8.85 10.30 -2.61
N LYS A 112 -9.56 9.49 -3.38
CA LYS A 112 -9.37 9.36 -4.83
C LYS A 112 -9.64 10.69 -5.53
N SER A 113 -10.76 11.34 -5.21
CA SER A 113 -11.13 12.65 -5.76
C SER A 113 -10.11 13.72 -5.38
N TYR A 114 -9.62 13.69 -4.13
CA TYR A 114 -8.61 14.62 -3.63
C TYR A 114 -7.28 14.47 -4.38
N ILE A 115 -6.79 13.25 -4.60
CA ILE A 115 -5.55 13.02 -5.36
C ILE A 115 -5.69 13.52 -6.80
N GLN A 116 -6.84 13.32 -7.44
CA GLN A 116 -7.09 13.83 -8.79
C GLN A 116 -7.10 15.36 -8.81
N PHE A 117 -7.78 15.99 -7.84
CA PHE A 117 -7.78 17.44 -7.69
C PHE A 117 -6.38 18.00 -7.44
N ALA A 118 -5.62 17.42 -6.52
CA ALA A 118 -4.26 17.85 -6.20
C ALA A 118 -3.30 17.72 -7.40
N LYS A 119 -3.47 16.68 -8.24
CA LYS A 119 -2.70 16.52 -9.48
C LYS A 119 -3.03 17.57 -10.56
N ALA A 120 -4.22 18.18 -10.51
CA ALA A 120 -4.64 19.21 -11.45
C ALA A 120 -4.19 20.63 -11.04
N LEU A 121 -3.82 20.82 -9.78
CA LEU A 121 -3.29 22.10 -9.30
C LEU A 121 -1.90 22.39 -9.92
N PRO A 122 -1.53 23.67 -10.04
CA PRO A 122 -0.18 24.06 -10.42
C PRO A 122 0.86 23.41 -9.51
N ALA A 123 1.99 22.99 -10.08
CA ALA A 123 3.07 22.38 -9.32
C ALA A 123 3.54 23.32 -8.20
N PRO A 124 3.69 22.82 -6.96
CA PRO A 124 4.09 23.66 -5.83
C PRO A 124 5.49 24.24 -6.08
N LEU A 125 5.64 25.53 -5.79
CA LEU A 125 6.93 26.22 -5.89
C LEU A 125 7.73 26.02 -4.60
N LEU A 126 9.03 25.76 -4.76
CA LEU A 126 9.93 25.60 -3.63
C LEU A 126 10.25 26.97 -3.01
N GLY A 127 9.80 27.15 -1.76
CA GLY A 127 10.12 28.34 -0.96
C GLY A 127 11.63 28.50 -0.73
N PRO A 128 12.11 29.73 -0.44
CA PRO A 128 13.53 30.00 -0.21
C PRO A 128 14.09 29.18 0.97
N ASP A 129 13.36 29.12 2.09
CA ASP A 129 13.81 28.41 3.30
C ASP A 129 13.97 26.89 3.08
N ALA A 130 13.07 26.30 2.30
CA ALA A 130 13.13 24.87 1.95
C ALA A 130 14.35 24.56 1.06
N ARG A 131 14.73 25.49 0.18
CA ARG A 131 15.90 25.35 -0.69
C ARG A 131 17.19 25.32 0.10
N ASP A 132 17.35 26.21 1.08
CA ASP A 132 18.53 26.25 1.94
C ASP A 132 18.63 24.99 2.81
N THR A 133 17.48 24.52 3.33
CA THR A 133 17.40 23.26 4.08
C THR A 133 17.86 22.08 3.23
N LEU A 134 17.36 21.94 1.99
CA LEU A 134 17.75 20.86 1.08
C LEU A 134 19.24 20.93 0.69
N LYS A 135 19.76 22.14 0.46
CA LYS A 135 21.18 22.34 0.17
C LYS A 135 22.06 21.87 1.32
N ASN A 136 21.73 22.25 2.54
CA ASN A 136 22.49 21.88 3.73
C ASN A 136 22.44 20.36 3.96
N PHE A 137 21.26 19.76 3.81
CA PHE A 137 21.09 18.31 3.93
C PHE A 137 21.93 17.53 2.91
N TYR A 138 21.93 17.96 1.64
CA TYR A 138 22.72 17.31 0.59
C TYR A 138 24.22 17.37 0.86
N VAL A 139 24.73 18.49 1.40
CA VAL A 139 26.15 18.62 1.76
C VAL A 139 26.52 17.74 2.95
N GLN A 140 25.61 17.53 3.91
CA GLN A 140 25.86 16.68 5.09
C GLN A 140 25.81 15.18 4.81
N THR A 141 25.02 14.77 3.81
CA THR A 141 24.78 13.35 3.49
C THR A 141 25.84 12.80 2.52
N ARG A 142 26.68 13.67 1.94
CA ARG A 142 27.82 13.31 1.09
C ARG A 142 29.10 13.15 1.90
#